data_AF-A0A0M3J5U0-F1
#
_entry.id   AF-A0A0M3J5U0-F1
#
_cell.length_a   1.000
_cell.length_b   1.000
_cell.length_c   1.000
_cell.angle_alpha   90.00
_cell.angle_beta   90.00
_cell.angle_gamma   90.00
#
_symmetry.space_group_name_H-M   'P 1'
#
loop_
_entity.id
_entity.type
_entity.pdbx_description
1 polymer ?
#
loop_
_entity_poly.entity_id
_entity_poly.type
_entity_poly.pdbx_seq_one_letter_code
_entity_poly.pdbx_strand_id
1 'polypeptide(L)'
;MSTIADAEWFHGHLSRTKACELLQDNGDFLVRIAQSKADRTLKAVLSVKWMGRHYHFEIRERNGLFYVEGYRFYSMVDLISHYLNEQVCGLFKTYRVFLSASYITIIFSEMHSCVIECKV
;
A
#
# COMPACT_ATOMS: atom_id res chain seq x y z
N MET A 1 -3.72 21.90 10.35
CA MET A 1 -2.69 20.90 10.00
C MET A 1 -3.19 19.58 10.51
N SER A 2 -3.72 18.73 9.64
CA SER A 2 -4.22 17.41 10.04
C SER A 2 -3.03 16.55 10.44
N THR A 3 -2.98 16.11 11.69
CA THR A 3 -1.89 15.26 12.16
C THR A 3 -2.09 13.84 11.67
N ILE A 4 -1.03 13.03 11.64
CA ILE A 4 -1.15 11.63 11.23
C ILE A 4 -2.08 10.81 12.15
N ALA A 5 -2.25 11.25 13.40
CA ALA A 5 -3.13 10.64 14.37
C ALA A 5 -4.62 10.87 14.04
N ASP A 6 -4.93 11.92 13.26
CA ASP A 6 -6.30 12.25 12.84
C ASP A 6 -6.66 11.58 11.50
N ALA A 7 -5.73 10.87 10.88
CA ALA A 7 -5.96 10.22 9.61
C ALA A 7 -6.82 8.96 9.78
N GLU A 8 -7.93 8.87 9.06
CA GLU A 8 -8.88 7.74 9.14
C GLU A 8 -8.23 6.39 8.78
N TRP A 9 -7.16 6.40 7.99
CA TRP A 9 -6.39 5.22 7.62
C TRP A 9 -5.32 4.82 8.63
N PHE A 10 -5.08 5.60 9.70
CA PHE A 10 -4.09 5.30 10.73
C PHE A 10 -4.74 4.70 11.98
N HIS A 11 -4.38 3.46 12.30
CA HIS A 11 -5.03 2.68 13.38
C HIS A 11 -4.14 2.48 14.62
N GLY A 12 -3.00 3.17 14.71
CA GLY A 12 -2.08 3.02 15.84
C GLY A 12 -1.61 1.57 16.02
N HIS A 13 -1.51 1.09 17.26
CA HIS A 13 -1.05 -0.26 17.57
C HIS A 13 -2.10 -1.30 17.16
N LEU A 14 -1.86 -2.01 16.06
CA LEU A 14 -2.79 -3.01 15.53
C LEU A 14 -2.04 -4.28 15.12
N SER A 15 -2.55 -5.44 15.55
CA SER A 15 -1.97 -6.73 15.19
C SER A 15 -2.21 -7.06 13.71
N ARG A 16 -1.37 -7.95 13.17
CA ARG A 16 -1.52 -8.42 11.79
C ARG A 16 -2.88 -9.10 11.57
N THR A 17 -3.28 -9.97 12.50
CA THR A 17 -4.57 -10.68 12.43
C THR A 17 -5.73 -9.70 12.42
N LYS A 18 -5.72 -8.71 13.33
CA LYS A 18 -6.82 -7.73 13.39
C LYS A 18 -6.88 -6.85 12.16
N ALA A 19 -5.72 -6.48 11.60
CA ALA A 19 -5.69 -5.78 10.32
C ALA A 19 -6.32 -6.63 9.19
N CYS A 20 -6.02 -7.92 9.10
CA CYS A 20 -6.64 -8.78 8.09
C CYS A 20 -8.17 -8.90 8.26
N GLU A 21 -8.68 -8.92 9.50
CA GLU A 21 -10.13 -8.92 9.76
C GLU A 21 -10.82 -7.63 9.32
N LEU A 22 -10.14 -6.48 9.46
CA LEU A 22 -10.68 -5.18 9.07
C LEU A 22 -10.67 -4.97 7.56
N LEU A 23 -9.70 -5.54 6.86
CA LEU A 23 -9.58 -5.43 5.41
C LEU A 23 -10.49 -6.48 4.74
N GLN A 24 -11.64 -6.06 4.23
CA GLN A 24 -12.67 -6.95 3.69
C GLN A 24 -12.66 -6.98 2.16
N ASP A 25 -12.44 -5.85 1.52
CA ASP A 25 -12.53 -5.69 0.08
C ASP A 25 -11.18 -5.47 -0.59
N ASN A 26 -11.13 -5.71 -1.91
CA ASN A 26 -9.93 -5.42 -2.69
C ASN A 26 -9.76 -3.91 -2.82
N GLY A 27 -8.60 -3.41 -2.40
CA GLY A 27 -8.31 -1.99 -2.34
C GLY A 27 -8.33 -1.43 -0.92
N ASP A 28 -8.88 -2.18 0.04
CA ASP A 28 -8.83 -1.79 1.45
C ASP A 28 -7.38 -1.69 1.92
N PHE A 29 -7.09 -0.65 2.69
CA PHE A 29 -5.78 -0.47 3.31
C PHE A 29 -5.90 0.22 4.66
N LEU A 30 -4.85 0.06 5.46
CA LEU A 30 -4.64 0.82 6.68
C LEU A 30 -3.15 0.89 7.02
N VAL A 31 -2.76 1.90 7.77
CA VAL A 31 -1.44 2.00 8.39
C VAL A 31 -1.56 1.65 9.87
N ARG A 32 -0.69 0.77 10.33
CA ARG A 32 -0.60 0.34 11.72
C ARG A 32 0.82 0.38 12.24
N ILE A 33 0.96 0.52 13.54
CA ILE A 33 2.20 0.34 14.27
C ILE A 33 2.30 -1.13 14.71
N ALA A 34 3.42 -1.75 14.38
CA ALA A 34 3.72 -3.14 14.69
C ALA A 34 5.10 -3.27 15.30
N GLN A 35 5.29 -4.21 16.22
CA GLN A 35 6.61 -4.54 16.71
C GLN A 35 7.34 -5.42 15.67
N SER A 36 8.51 -4.97 15.24
CA SER A 36 9.42 -5.74 14.41
C SER A 36 9.97 -6.93 15.19
N LYS A 37 9.98 -8.11 14.54
CA LYS A 37 10.51 -9.34 15.15
C LYS A 37 12.04 -9.33 15.24
N ALA A 38 12.70 -8.56 14.38
CA ALA A 38 14.16 -8.58 14.26
C ALA A 38 14.83 -7.76 15.38
N ASP A 39 14.32 -6.56 15.64
CA ASP A 39 14.95 -5.59 16.55
C ASP A 39 14.04 -5.19 17.72
N ARG A 40 12.83 -5.75 17.82
CA ARG A 40 11.79 -5.41 18.82
C ARG A 40 11.37 -3.94 18.82
N THR A 41 11.70 -3.18 17.77
CA THR A 41 11.31 -1.78 17.64
C THR A 41 9.90 -1.65 17.06
N LEU A 42 9.25 -0.52 17.31
CA LEU A 42 7.96 -0.20 16.69
C LEU A 42 8.19 0.36 15.28
N LYS A 43 7.51 -0.22 14.30
CA LYS A 43 7.56 0.17 12.89
C LYS A 43 6.15 0.47 12.38
N ALA A 44 6.04 1.45 11.50
CA ALA A 44 4.83 1.67 10.74
C ALA A 44 4.73 0.65 9.60
N VAL A 45 3.55 0.09 9.41
CA VAL A 45 3.28 -0.96 8.44
C VAL A 45 2.02 -0.61 7.67
N LEU A 46 2.14 -0.46 6.35
CA LEU A 46 1.03 -0.37 5.43
C LEU A 46 0.48 -1.77 5.17
N SER A 47 -0.76 -2.02 5.55
CA SER A 47 -1.47 -3.28 5.30
C SER A 47 -2.53 -3.07 4.23
N VAL A 48 -2.59 -3.93 3.23
CA VAL A 48 -3.47 -3.80 2.07
C VAL A 48 -4.11 -5.15 1.74
N LYS A 49 -5.38 -5.16 1.32
CA LYS A 49 -6.02 -6.33 0.72
C LYS A 49 -6.17 -6.15 -0.77
N TRP A 50 -5.69 -7.14 -1.53
CA TRP A 50 -5.74 -7.12 -2.98
C TRP A 50 -5.85 -8.53 -3.55
N MET A 51 -6.74 -8.72 -4.53
CA MET A 51 -7.04 -10.02 -5.16
C MET A 51 -7.21 -11.17 -4.15
N GLY A 52 -7.93 -10.91 -3.04
CA GLY A 52 -8.18 -11.90 -1.99
C GLY A 52 -6.98 -12.24 -1.11
N ARG A 53 -5.87 -11.49 -1.19
CA ARG A 53 -4.66 -11.67 -0.38
C ARG A 53 -4.35 -10.43 0.44
N HIS A 54 -3.72 -10.62 1.59
CA HIS A 54 -3.25 -9.53 2.44
C HIS A 54 -1.74 -9.32 2.29
N TYR A 55 -1.37 -8.07 2.06
CA TYR A 55 0.00 -7.62 1.93
C TYR A 55 0.36 -6.67 3.07
N HIS A 56 1.60 -6.73 3.54
CA HIS A 56 2.07 -5.88 4.64
C HIS A 56 3.47 -5.37 4.32
N PHE A 57 3.61 -4.05 4.27
CA PHE A 57 4.84 -3.37 3.91
C PHE A 57 5.32 -2.47 5.04
N GLU A 58 6.59 -2.60 5.42
CA GLU A 58 7.19 -1.68 6.38
C GLU A 58 7.41 -0.31 5.72
N ILE A 59 6.87 0.73 6.35
CA ILE A 59 7.18 2.11 6.00
C ILE A 59 8.48 2.47 6.74
N ARG A 60 9.56 2.59 5.96
CA ARG A 60 10.89 2.92 6.45
C ARG A 60 11.09 4.43 6.45
N GLU A 61 11.91 4.89 7.37
CA GLU A 61 12.35 6.28 7.45
C GLU A 61 13.88 6.31 7.43
N ARG A 62 14.44 7.18 6.60
CA ARG A 62 15.88 7.43 6.54
C ARG A 62 16.14 8.88 6.15
N ASN A 63 16.93 9.58 6.96
CA ASN A 63 17.29 10.99 6.75
C ASN A 63 16.05 11.91 6.65
N GLY A 64 15.00 11.63 7.43
CA GLY A 64 13.75 12.40 7.41
C GLY A 64 12.84 12.10 6.22
N LEU A 65 13.16 11.07 5.43
CA LEU A 65 12.36 10.65 4.27
C LEU A 65 11.71 9.30 4.51
N PHE A 66 10.39 9.24 4.31
CA PHE A 66 9.55 8.06 4.41
C PHE A 66 9.45 7.33 3.06
N TYR A 67 9.53 6.00 3.08
CA TYR A 67 9.40 5.17 1.88
C TYR A 67 9.02 3.72 2.20
N VAL A 68 8.30 3.08 1.27
CA VAL A 68 8.11 1.62 1.27
C VAL A 68 9.11 1.00 0.30
N GLU A 69 8.99 1.35 -0.98
CA GLU A 69 9.91 0.98 -2.06
C GLU A 69 10.04 2.11 -3.08
N GLY A 70 11.24 2.30 -3.63
CA GLY A 70 11.49 3.27 -4.71
C GLY A 70 11.40 4.74 -4.27
N TYR A 71 10.19 5.27 -4.22
CA TYR A 71 9.88 6.68 -3.98
C TYR A 71 10.05 7.07 -2.51
N ARG A 72 10.45 8.32 -2.28
CA ARG A 72 10.75 8.88 -0.95
C ARG A 72 9.99 10.19 -0.76
N PHE A 73 9.43 10.36 0.43
CA PHE A 73 8.54 11.48 0.77
C PHE A 73 8.94 12.14 2.08
N TYR A 74 8.69 13.43 2.22
CA TYR A 74 9.02 14.16 3.46
C TYR A 74 8.03 13.88 4.60
N SER A 75 6.85 13.34 4.29
CA SER A 75 5.89 12.91 5.30
C SER A 75 5.24 11.58 4.91
N MET A 76 4.76 10.85 5.92
CA MET A 76 3.97 9.65 5.69
C MET A 76 2.62 9.97 5.03
N VAL A 77 2.05 11.15 5.30
CA VAL A 77 0.83 11.61 4.63
C VAL A 77 1.06 11.77 3.13
N ASP A 78 2.19 12.36 2.72
CA ASP A 78 2.56 12.49 1.30
C ASP A 78 2.79 11.12 0.66
N LEU A 79 3.46 10.21 1.38
CA LEU A 79 3.66 8.82 0.93
C LEU A 79 2.33 8.13 0.65
N ILE A 80 1.39 8.17 1.60
CA ILE A 80 0.08 7.53 1.45
C ILE A 80 -0.74 8.25 0.38
N SER A 81 -0.72 9.58 0.36
CA SER A 81 -1.42 10.39 -0.64
C SER A 81 -0.90 10.11 -2.06
N HIS A 82 0.40 9.86 -2.22
CA HIS A 82 0.96 9.45 -3.51
C HIS A 82 0.40 8.10 -3.94
N TYR A 83 0.40 7.08 -3.05
CA TYR A 83 -0.19 5.78 -3.38
C TYR A 83 -1.71 5.81 -3.59
N LEU A 84 -2.42 6.81 -3.04
CA LEU A 84 -3.86 7.01 -3.23
C LEU A 84 -4.23 7.80 -4.48
N ASN A 85 -3.55 8.92 -4.73
CA ASN A 85 -3.92 9.88 -5.77
C ASN A 85 -3.23 9.62 -7.10
N GLU A 86 -1.99 9.12 -7.06
CA GLU A 86 -1.35 8.76 -8.31
C GLU A 86 -1.96 7.46 -8.80
N GLN A 87 -2.52 7.49 -10.02
CA GLN A 87 -2.77 6.31 -10.86
C GLN A 87 -1.47 5.56 -11.22
N VAL A 88 -0.45 5.63 -10.37
CA VAL A 88 0.86 5.03 -10.54
C VAL A 88 0.79 3.60 -10.04
N CYS A 89 0.62 2.73 -11.03
CA CYS A 89 1.11 1.37 -11.07
C CYS A 89 2.47 1.25 -10.34
N GLY A 90 2.52 0.92 -9.04
CA GLY A 90 3.82 0.99 -8.39
C GLY A 90 4.00 0.62 -6.93
N LEU A 91 3.17 -0.26 -6.34
CA LEU A 91 3.63 -1.05 -5.18
C LEU A 91 4.17 -2.43 -5.60
N PHE A 92 3.92 -2.83 -6.85
CA PHE A 92 4.49 -4.03 -7.44
C PHE A 92 4.91 -3.70 -8.87
N LYS A 93 6.20 -3.85 -9.20
CA LYS A 93 6.67 -3.78 -10.60
C LYS A 93 6.09 -4.89 -11.51
N THR A 94 5.18 -5.72 -11.01
CA THR A 94 4.45 -6.76 -11.75
C THR A 94 2.91 -6.70 -11.58
N TYR A 95 2.35 -5.87 -10.68
CA TYR A 95 0.90 -5.89 -10.39
C TYR A 95 0.32 -4.49 -10.17
N ARG A 96 -0.75 -4.13 -10.92
CA ARG A 96 -1.54 -2.90 -10.70
C ARG A 96 -2.42 -3.09 -9.46
N VAL A 97 -2.25 -2.22 -8.47
CA VAL A 97 -3.13 -2.11 -7.29
C VAL A 97 -3.96 -0.85 -7.49
N PHE A 98 -5.29 -0.97 -7.42
CA PHE A 98 -6.18 0.19 -7.43
C PHE A 98 -6.70 0.37 -6.00
N LEU A 99 -6.29 1.43 -5.32
CA LEU A 99 -6.90 1.82 -4.06
C LEU A 99 -8.20 2.55 -4.40
N SER A 100 -9.33 1.87 -4.19
CA SER A 100 -10.65 2.45 -4.47
C SER A 100 -11.00 3.44 -3.37
N ALA A 101 -10.67 4.72 -3.56
CA ALA A 101 -11.54 5.78 -3.07
C ALA A 101 -12.88 5.62 -3.80
N SER A 102 -13.96 5.45 -3.05
CA SER A 102 -15.30 5.15 -3.52
C SER A 102 -15.64 5.75 -4.91
N TYR A 103 -16.04 4.88 -5.83
CA TYR A 103 -16.59 5.11 -7.19
C TYR A 103 -15.62 5.13 -8.41
N ILE A 104 -15.61 3.98 -9.13
CA ILE A 104 -15.72 3.77 -10.60
C ILE A 104 -14.77 4.57 -11.54
N THR A 105 -13.85 3.86 -12.20
CA THR A 105 -13.89 3.57 -13.67
C THR A 105 -12.73 2.63 -14.02
N ILE A 106 -13.06 1.49 -14.63
CA ILE A 106 -12.09 0.51 -15.13
C ILE A 106 -11.38 1.12 -16.34
N ILE A 107 -10.08 1.42 -16.22
CA ILE A 107 -9.21 1.65 -17.37
C ILE A 107 -8.22 0.49 -17.45
N PHE A 108 -8.57 -0.50 -18.27
CA PHE A 108 -7.60 -1.44 -18.81
C PHE A 108 -6.69 -0.68 -19.78
N SER A 109 -5.39 -0.61 -19.47
CA SER A 109 -4.40 -0.47 -20.54
C SER A 109 -3.68 -1.82 -20.66
N GLU A 110 -4.13 -2.63 -21.60
CA GLU A 110 -3.22 -3.55 -22.30
C GLU A 110 -2.14 -2.70 -22.97
N MET A 111 -0.89 -3.17 -22.94
CA MET A 111 0.24 -2.87 -23.86
C MET A 111 1.53 -3.31 -23.14
N HIS A 112 2.38 -4.23 -23.62
CA HIS A 112 2.52 -4.82 -24.96
C HIS A 112 3.26 -6.17 -24.96
N SER A 113 2.81 -7.05 -25.86
CA SER A 113 3.57 -7.94 -26.77
C SER A 113 4.58 -8.97 -26.22
N CYS A 114 4.17 -10.24 -26.22
CA CYS A 114 5.02 -11.32 -26.73
C CYS A 114 4.17 -12.23 -27.63
N VAL A 115 4.38 -12.09 -28.94
CA VAL A 115 3.94 -13.06 -29.93
C VAL A 115 4.90 -14.24 -29.83
N ILE A 116 4.42 -15.40 -29.39
CA ILE A 116 4.87 -16.67 -29.95
C ILE A 116 3.62 -17.41 -30.40
N GLU A 117 3.38 -17.31 -31.71
CA GLU A 117 2.55 -18.19 -32.49
C GLU A 117 3.14 -19.61 -32.37
N CYS A 118 2.59 -20.46 -31.49
CA CYS A 118 2.63 -21.89 -31.75
C CYS A 118 1.51 -22.17 -32.75
N LYS A 119 1.89 -22.12 -34.04
CA LYS A 119 1.13 -22.75 -35.11
C LYS A 119 0.94 -24.23 -34.74
N VAL A 120 -0.28 -24.69 -34.98
CA VAL A 120 -0.86 -26.05 -34.91
C VAL A 120 0.15 -27.19 -34.74
#